data_AF-A0A0N9IB44-F1
#
_entry.id   AF-A0A0N9IB44-F1
#
_cell.length_a   1.000
_cell.length_b   1.000
_cell.length_c   1.000
_cell.angle_alpha   90.00
_cell.angle_beta   90.00
_cell.angle_gamma   90.00
#
_symmetry.space_group_name_H-M   'P 1'
#
loop_
_entity.id
_entity.type
_entity.pdbx_description
1 polymer ?
#
loop_
_entity_poly.entity_id
_entity_poly.type
_entity_poly.pdbx_seq_one_letter_code
_entity_poly.pdbx_strand_id
1 'polypeptide(L)'
;MHASLFTWRGGIVDVIAIFDAGTALAYRAPLPQGGDPFDPIRVTWAFAGEPIWAIRGVLALPEPGGHGEPVFVQTPPPLCAGLAELAGQNRVIRPPTS
;
A
#
# COMPACT_ATOMS: atom_id res chain seq x y z
N MET A 1 5.34 -14.27 -0.94
CA MET A 1 4.95 -12.86 -0.91
C MET A 1 3.43 -12.76 -0.96
N HIS A 2 2.86 -11.94 -0.09
CA HIS A 2 1.42 -11.67 0.00
C HIS A 2 1.21 -10.16 -0.05
N ALA A 3 0.30 -9.71 -0.89
CA ALA A 3 -0.10 -8.31 -0.96
C ALA A 3 -1.59 -8.17 -0.70
N SER A 4 -1.99 -7.03 -0.16
CA SER A 4 -3.38 -6.65 0.07
C SER A 4 -3.55 -5.18 -0.23
N LEU A 5 -4.73 -4.85 -0.74
CA LEU A 5 -5.11 -3.54 -1.22
C LEU A 5 -6.45 -3.17 -0.61
N PHE A 6 -6.55 -1.95 -0.10
CA PHE A 6 -7.81 -1.31 0.26
C PHE A 6 -7.98 -0.03 -0.55
N THR A 7 -9.14 0.14 -1.18
CA THR A 7 -9.47 1.32 -1.98
C THR A 7 -10.51 2.17 -1.26
N TRP A 8 -10.12 3.38 -0.90
CA TRP A 8 -11.01 4.39 -0.34
C TRP A 8 -11.87 5.03 -1.44
N ARG A 9 -12.99 5.64 -1.03
CA ARG A 9 -13.75 6.52 -1.92
C ARG A 9 -12.85 7.69 -2.36
N GLY A 10 -12.91 8.05 -3.65
CA GLY A 10 -12.09 9.12 -4.21
C GLY A 10 -10.75 8.67 -4.81
N GLY A 11 -10.48 7.36 -4.89
CA GLY A 11 -9.31 6.84 -5.61
C GLY A 11 -8.02 6.94 -4.81
N ILE A 12 -8.07 6.86 -3.48
CA ILE A 12 -6.89 6.67 -2.65
C ILE A 12 -6.79 5.19 -2.30
N VAL A 13 -5.58 4.64 -2.33
CA VAL A 13 -5.31 3.24 -2.01
C VAL A 13 -4.35 3.10 -0.85
N ASP A 14 -4.62 2.13 0.02
CA ASP A 14 -3.70 1.62 1.01
C ASP A 14 -3.24 0.23 0.58
N VAL A 15 -1.93 0.04 0.50
CA VAL A 15 -1.32 -1.21 0.07
C VAL A 15 -0.41 -1.71 1.18
N ILE A 16 -0.43 -3.02 1.39
CA ILE A 16 0.57 -3.73 2.16
C ILE A 16 1.06 -4.96 1.42
N ALA A 17 2.37 -5.16 1.40
CA ALA A 17 3.04 -6.31 0.84
C ALA A 17 4.01 -6.89 1.87
N ILE A 18 3.89 -8.18 2.14
CA ILE A 18 4.80 -8.94 3.00
C ILE A 18 5.61 -9.86 2.08
N PHE A 19 6.92 -9.64 2.03
CA PHE A 19 7.84 -10.42 1.20
C PHE A 19 8.29 -11.67 1.96
N ASP A 20 8.72 -11.50 3.21
CA ASP A 20 9.17 -12.54 4.13
C ASP A 20 8.94 -12.13 5.61
N ALA A 21 9.55 -12.86 6.56
CA ALA A 21 9.36 -12.63 8.00
C ALA A 21 9.96 -11.30 8.52
N GLY A 22 10.94 -10.73 7.82
CA GLY A 22 11.62 -9.48 8.20
C GLY A 22 11.33 -8.31 7.28
N THR A 23 10.74 -8.56 6.11
CA THR A 23 10.61 -7.57 5.04
C THR A 23 9.16 -7.40 4.58
N ALA A 24 8.66 -6.18 4.74
CA ALA A 24 7.39 -5.72 4.24
C ALA A 24 7.47 -4.28 3.74
N LEU A 25 6.47 -3.91 2.94
CA LEU A 25 6.23 -2.57 2.44
C LEU A 25 4.76 -2.25 2.68
N ALA A 26 4.47 -1.06 3.21
CA ALA A 26 3.13 -0.52 3.21
C ALA A 26 3.17 0.94 2.75
N TYR A 27 2.14 1.36 2.04
CA TYR A 27 2.02 2.75 1.60
C TYR A 27 0.57 3.15 1.35
N ARG A 28 0.35 4.47 1.38
CA ARG A 28 -0.83 5.12 0.86
C ARG A 28 -0.46 5.87 -0.41
N ALA A 29 -1.28 5.73 -1.45
CA ALA A 29 -1.10 6.44 -2.70
C ALA A 29 -2.41 6.97 -3.27
N PRO A 30 -2.43 8.17 -3.88
CA PRO A 30 -3.48 8.52 -4.81
C PRO A 30 -3.36 7.66 -6.07
N LEU A 31 -4.45 7.02 -6.45
CA LEU A 31 -4.58 6.22 -7.65
C LEU A 31 -5.38 7.00 -8.70
N PRO A 32 -4.72 7.66 -9.67
CA PRO A 32 -5.42 8.24 -10.81
C PRO A 32 -6.16 7.14 -11.58
N GLN A 33 -7.23 7.51 -12.29
CA GLN A 33 -8.05 6.54 -13.05
C GLN A 33 -7.17 5.66 -13.95
N GLY A 34 -7.28 4.33 -13.76
CA GLY A 34 -6.54 3.33 -14.53
C GLY A 34 -5.08 3.10 -14.10
N GLY A 35 -4.61 3.75 -13.03
CA GLY A 35 -3.28 3.47 -12.47
C GLY A 35 -3.20 2.09 -11.81
N ASP A 36 -2.00 1.52 -11.75
CA ASP A 36 -1.73 0.29 -11.00
C ASP A 36 -1.44 0.62 -9.53
N PRO A 37 -2.24 0.15 -8.56
CA PRO A 37 -1.98 0.37 -7.15
C PRO A 37 -0.65 -0.24 -6.68
N PHE A 38 -0.11 -1.22 -7.40
CA PHE A 38 1.18 -1.87 -7.11
C PHE A 38 2.38 -1.20 -7.77
N ASP A 39 2.15 -0.20 -8.63
CA ASP A 39 3.17 0.66 -9.24
C ASP A 39 2.79 2.16 -9.10
N PRO A 40 2.72 2.67 -7.85
CA PRO A 40 2.31 4.05 -7.64
C PRO A 40 3.37 5.02 -8.16
N ILE A 41 2.95 6.08 -8.85
CA ILE A 41 3.86 7.16 -9.28
C ILE A 41 4.25 8.05 -8.08
N ARG A 42 3.36 8.16 -7.08
CA ARG A 42 3.51 8.97 -5.87
C ARG A 42 2.84 8.28 -4.69
N VAL A 43 3.39 8.49 -3.49
CA VAL A 43 2.80 8.05 -2.23
C VAL A 43 2.61 9.25 -1.30
N THR A 44 1.63 9.21 -0.40
CA THR A 44 1.47 10.23 0.66
C THR A 44 2.00 9.76 2.01
N TRP A 45 2.23 8.44 2.13
CA TRP A 45 2.89 7.81 3.25
C TRP A 45 3.48 6.48 2.79
N ALA A 46 4.63 6.10 3.32
CA ALA A 46 5.19 4.78 3.11
C ALA A 46 6.05 4.33 4.29
N PHE A 47 6.11 3.01 4.49
CA PHE A 47 7.00 2.35 5.44
C PHE A 47 7.53 1.05 4.82
N ALA A 48 8.84 0.84 4.93
CA ALA A 48 9.50 -0.41 4.54
C ALA A 48 10.32 -0.93 5.74
N GLY A 49 10.13 -2.19 6.10
CA GLY A 49 10.76 -2.78 7.28
C GLY A 49 10.01 -4.01 7.76
N GLU A 50 9.99 -4.24 9.07
CA GLU A 50 9.36 -5.45 9.63
C GLU A 50 7.84 -5.49 9.38
N PRO A 51 7.27 -6.68 9.06
CA PRO A 51 5.85 -6.84 8.74
C PRO A 51 4.89 -6.27 9.78
N ILE A 52 5.17 -6.46 11.08
CA ILE A 52 4.27 -6.00 12.14
C ILE A 52 4.16 -4.47 12.18
N TRP A 53 5.27 -3.76 11.90
CA TRP A 53 5.30 -2.30 11.87
C TRP A 53 4.65 -1.75 10.61
N ALA A 54 4.84 -2.43 9.46
CA ALA A 54 4.15 -2.08 8.22
C ALA A 54 2.62 -2.20 8.37
N ILE A 55 2.13 -3.32 8.94
CA ILE A 55 0.70 -3.54 9.21
C ILE A 55 0.15 -2.47 10.14
N ARG A 56 0.83 -2.24 11.27
CA ARG A 56 0.39 -1.23 12.25
C ARG A 56 0.37 0.17 11.64
N GLY A 57 1.39 0.52 10.87
CA GLY A 57 1.51 1.84 10.25
C GLY A 57 0.35 2.15 9.32
N VAL A 58 0.04 1.23 8.39
CA VAL A 58 -1.02 1.46 7.40
C VAL A 58 -2.42 1.44 8.02
N LEU A 59 -2.68 0.54 8.99
CA LEU A 59 -3.97 0.47 9.68
C LEU A 59 -4.22 1.65 10.63
N ALA A 60 -3.15 2.33 11.08
CA ALA A 60 -3.25 3.50 11.93
C ALA A 60 -3.46 4.81 11.13
N LEU A 61 -3.42 4.76 9.80
CA LEU A 61 -3.67 5.94 8.98
C LEU A 61 -5.11 6.42 9.16
N PRO A 62 -5.33 7.73 9.38
CA PRO A 62 -6.66 8.31 9.30
C PRO A 62 -7.31 8.06 7.93
N GLU A 63 -8.63 8.17 7.85
CA GLU A 63 -9.33 8.20 6.56
C GLU A 63 -8.78 9.35 5.68
N PRO A 64 -8.64 9.15 4.36
CA PRO A 64 -8.26 10.24 3.46
C PRO A 64 -9.19 11.45 3.55
N GLY A 65 -8.62 12.65 3.60
CA GLY A 65 -9.31 13.92 3.86
C GLY A 65 -9.63 14.17 5.35
N GLY A 66 -9.35 13.21 6.23
CA GLY A 66 -9.55 13.32 7.67
C GLY A 66 -8.49 14.15 8.37
N HIS A 67 -8.79 14.59 9.60
CA HIS A 67 -7.83 15.31 10.43
C HIS A 67 -6.63 14.43 10.76
N GLY A 68 -5.41 14.93 10.50
CA GLY A 68 -4.16 14.21 10.77
C GLY A 68 -3.73 13.26 9.64
N GLU A 69 -4.40 13.28 8.50
CA GLU A 69 -3.92 12.55 7.31
C GLU A 69 -2.49 13.02 6.93
N PRO A 70 -1.57 12.09 6.61
CA PRO A 70 -0.32 12.45 5.94
C PRO A 70 -0.61 13.03 4.56
N VAL A 71 -0.36 14.33 4.38
CA VAL A 71 -0.57 15.04 3.11
C VAL A 71 0.72 15.26 2.31
N PHE A 72 1.84 14.68 2.75
CA PHE A 72 3.13 14.87 2.11
C PHE A 72 3.32 13.92 0.94
N VAL A 73 3.33 14.46 -0.27
CA VAL A 73 3.64 13.70 -1.48
C VAL A 73 5.13 13.37 -1.51
N GLN A 74 5.44 12.08 -1.67
CA GLN A 74 6.79 11.54 -1.69
C GLN A 74 7.01 10.68 -2.93
N THR A 75 8.27 10.54 -3.32
CA THR A 75 8.69 9.51 -4.27
C THR A 75 8.45 8.14 -3.63
N PRO A 76 7.86 7.18 -4.37
CA PRO A 76 7.69 5.81 -3.88
C PRO A 76 9.04 5.20 -3.47
N PRO A 77 9.08 4.42 -2.38
CA PRO A 77 10.27 3.65 -2.04
C PRO A 77 10.70 2.74 -3.21
N PRO A 78 12.01 2.47 -3.40
CA PRO A 78 12.48 1.57 -4.47
C PRO A 78 11.82 0.17 -4.45
N LEU A 79 11.40 -0.27 -3.25
CA LEU A 79 10.72 -1.54 -3.05
C LEU A 79 9.33 -1.61 -3.72
N CYS A 80 8.70 -0.47 -4.06
CA CYS A 80 7.47 -0.42 -4.86
C CYS A 80 7.68 -0.97 -6.28
N ALA A 81 8.84 -0.70 -6.91
CA ALA A 81 9.10 -1.19 -8.27
C ALA A 81 9.09 -2.72 -8.36
N GLY A 82 9.65 -3.39 -7.33
CA GLY A 82 9.60 -4.85 -7.24
C GLY A 82 8.21 -5.41 -6.93
N LEU A 83 7.30 -4.59 -6.38
CA LEU A 83 5.94 -5.02 -6.06
C LEU A 83 5.10 -5.23 -7.33
N ALA A 84 5.19 -4.33 -8.30
CA ALA A 84 4.48 -4.45 -9.58
C ALA A 84 4.82 -5.75 -10.32
N GLU A 85 6.12 -6.08 -10.42
CA GLU A 85 6.61 -7.31 -11.06
C GLU A 85 6.07 -8.57 -10.37
N LEU A 86 5.96 -8.54 -9.04
CA LEU A 86 5.49 -9.67 -8.24
C LEU A 86 3.96 -9.77 -8.17
N ALA A 87 3.25 -8.65 -8.19
CA ALA A 87 1.79 -8.58 -8.16
C ALA A 87 1.16 -9.02 -9.49
N GLY A 88 1.87 -8.84 -10.62
CA GLY A 88 1.50 -9.39 -11.93
C GLY A 88 1.34 -10.91 -11.97
N GLN A 89 1.72 -11.63 -10.90
CA GLN A 89 1.52 -13.07 -10.73
C GLN A 89 0.13 -13.47 -10.16
N ASN A 90 -0.84 -12.54 -10.18
CA ASN A 90 -2.28 -12.80 -10.04
C ASN A 90 -2.68 -13.59 -8.78
N ARG A 91 -2.39 -13.04 -7.59
CA ARG A 91 -2.93 -13.55 -6.31
C ARG A 91 -3.81 -12.52 -5.64
N VAL A 92 -5.07 -12.45 -6.09
CA VAL A 92 -6.13 -11.72 -5.40
C VAL A 92 -6.47 -12.46 -4.10
N ILE A 93 -5.97 -11.97 -2.96
CA ILE A 93 -6.41 -12.45 -1.65
C ILE A 93 -7.70 -11.71 -1.31
N ARG A 94 -8.85 -12.39 -1.44
CA ARG A 94 -10.12 -11.89 -0.90
C ARG A 94 -10.14 -12.16 0.61
N PRO A 95 -10.75 -11.29 1.42
CA PRO A 95 -11.06 -11.64 2.81
C PRO A 95 -11.88 -12.94 2.83
N PRO A 96 -11.70 -13.82 3.83
CA PRO A 96 -12.64 -14.93 4.02
C PRO A 96 -14.04 -14.33 4.23
N THR A 97 -14.98 -14.71 3.35
CA THR A 97 -16.39 -14.43 3.56
C THR A 97 -16.87 -15.23 4.76
N SER A 98 -17.45 -14.52 5.73
CA SER A 98 -18.20 -15.11 6.85
C SER A 98 -19.34 -16.00 6.39
#